data_AF-A0A920UIN8-F1
#
_entry.id   AF-A0A920UIN8-F1
#
_cell.length_a   1.000
_cell.length_b   1.000
_cell.length_c   1.000
_cell.angle_alpha   90.00
_cell.angle_beta   90.00
_cell.angle_gamma   90.00
#
_symmetry.space_group_name_H-M   'P 1'
#
loop_
_entity.id
_entity.type
_entity.pdbx_description
1 polymer ?
#
loop_
_entity_poly.entity_id
_entity_poly.type
_entity_poly.pdbx_seq_one_letter_code
_entity_poly.pdbx_strand_id
1 'polypeptide(L)'
;MRAGFKVDLTQPCTYKVPIWYDAGILDPIDTSRLSNWSGIISSLKTIPGTVINGQQYFIPTDWGQTSVVYRADLAPEYVNNETWGILWDPKYRGRLAMADSLIDGVMVAAIYIGAKNPFNMTDQEVKKTRAALKEQLPLLRFYWGIFIREGTGSCCR
;
A
#
# COMPACT_ATOMS: atom_id res chain seq x y z
N MET A 1 -12.87 -8.94 13.74
CA MET A 1 -14.26 -8.44 13.69
C MET A 1 -15.30 -9.55 13.88
N ARG A 2 -15.20 -10.72 13.24
CA ARG A 2 -16.18 -11.83 13.46
C ARG A 2 -15.80 -12.90 14.49
N ALA A 3 -14.58 -12.86 15.04
CA ALA A 3 -14.07 -13.86 15.97
C ALA A 3 -14.25 -13.50 17.46
N GLY A 4 -15.31 -12.77 17.82
CA GLY A 4 -15.64 -12.41 19.21
C GLY A 4 -15.04 -11.10 19.74
N PHE A 5 -14.11 -10.48 19.01
CA PHE A 5 -13.63 -9.12 19.33
C PHE A 5 -14.58 -8.06 18.78
N LYS A 6 -15.21 -7.28 19.69
CA LYS A 6 -16.10 -6.16 19.35
C LYS A 6 -15.27 -4.95 18.94
N VAL A 7 -15.53 -4.42 17.74
CA VAL A 7 -14.82 -3.27 17.17
C VAL A 7 -15.82 -2.16 16.94
N ASP A 8 -15.58 -0.99 17.52
CA ASP A 8 -16.42 0.19 17.30
C ASP A 8 -15.94 1.00 16.08
N LEU A 9 -14.63 1.11 15.89
CA LEU A 9 -14.01 1.82 14.77
C LEU A 9 -12.80 1.06 14.24
N THR A 10 -12.59 1.15 12.93
CA THR A 10 -11.43 0.60 12.24
C THR A 10 -11.07 1.52 11.07
N GLN A 11 -9.79 1.56 10.72
CA GLN A 11 -9.27 2.34 9.61
C GLN A 11 -8.81 1.39 8.48
N PRO A 12 -9.72 0.89 7.63
CA PRO A 12 -9.33 0.15 6.44
C PRO A 12 -8.75 1.08 5.38
N CYS A 13 -7.84 0.57 4.56
CA CYS A 13 -7.62 1.18 3.25
C CYS A 13 -8.88 1.02 2.38
N THR A 14 -9.11 1.98 1.48
CA THR A 14 -10.33 2.07 0.66
C THR A 14 -10.67 0.78 -0.11
N TYR A 15 -9.68 0.05 -0.62
CA TYR A 15 -9.89 -1.20 -1.34
C TYR A 15 -10.50 -2.33 -0.50
N LYS A 16 -10.46 -2.24 0.84
CA LYS A 16 -11.13 -3.21 1.73
C LYS A 16 -12.61 -2.91 1.95
N VAL A 17 -13.05 -1.68 1.70
CA VAL A 17 -14.42 -1.25 2.00
C VAL A 17 -15.46 -2.10 1.26
N PRO A 18 -15.34 -2.37 -0.06
CA PRO A 18 -16.29 -3.26 -0.74
C PRO A 18 -16.31 -4.68 -0.16
N ILE A 19 -15.14 -5.25 0.13
CA ILE A 19 -15.02 -6.60 0.72
C ILE A 19 -15.74 -6.68 2.07
N TRP A 20 -15.61 -5.62 2.88
CA TRP A 20 -16.20 -5.56 4.22
C TRP A 20 -17.70 -5.21 4.18
N TYR A 21 -18.12 -4.41 3.21
CA TYR A 21 -19.54 -4.18 2.92
C TYR A 21 -20.23 -5.48 2.50
N ASP A 22 -19.65 -6.20 1.52
CA ASP A 22 -20.18 -7.49 1.04
C ASP A 22 -20.19 -8.55 2.14
N ALA A 23 -19.19 -8.50 3.02
CA ALA A 23 -19.18 -9.35 4.19
C ALA A 23 -20.33 -9.02 5.14
N GLY A 24 -20.88 -7.80 5.17
CA GLY A 24 -21.91 -7.35 6.10
C GLY A 24 -21.34 -7.06 7.49
N ILE A 25 -20.20 -6.37 7.55
CA ILE A 25 -19.53 -5.98 8.80
C ILE A 25 -19.34 -4.46 8.95
N LEU A 26 -19.95 -3.68 8.05
CA LEU A 26 -19.91 -2.23 8.06
C LEU A 26 -21.33 -1.67 8.19
N ASP A 27 -21.46 -0.67 9.06
CA ASP A 27 -22.64 0.17 9.14
C ASP A 27 -22.42 1.47 8.36
N PRO A 28 -23.47 2.07 7.78
CA PRO A 28 -23.37 3.37 7.13
C PRO A 28 -23.06 4.47 8.16
N ILE A 29 -22.31 5.46 7.70
CA ILE A 29 -21.84 6.59 8.51
C ILE A 29 -22.66 7.82 8.18
N ASP A 30 -23.31 8.38 9.21
CA ASP A 30 -24.02 9.65 9.10
C ASP A 30 -23.04 10.83 9.16
N THR A 31 -22.74 11.41 7.99
CA THR A 31 -21.79 12.52 7.86
C THR A 31 -22.32 13.83 8.44
N SER A 32 -23.63 13.97 8.67
CA SER A 32 -24.19 15.18 9.31
C SER A 32 -23.76 15.33 10.76
N ARG A 33 -23.36 14.22 11.41
CA ARG A 33 -22.83 14.18 12.78
C ARG A 33 -21.35 14.54 12.86
N LEU A 34 -20.68 14.71 11.73
CA LEU A 34 -19.24 15.01 11.65
C LEU A 34 -19.04 16.51 11.41
N SER A 35 -18.75 17.27 12.47
CA SER A 35 -18.59 18.73 12.42
C SER A 35 -17.54 19.22 11.41
N ASN A 36 -16.53 18.39 11.12
CA ASN A 36 -15.42 18.72 10.23
C ASN A 36 -15.53 18.07 8.84
N TRP A 37 -16.67 17.44 8.51
CA TRP A 37 -16.84 16.74 7.23
C TRP A 37 -16.62 17.67 6.02
N SER A 38 -17.04 18.93 6.12
CA SER A 38 -16.85 19.93 5.08
C SER A 38 -15.36 20.15 4.74
N GLY A 39 -14.46 20.04 5.73
CA GLY A 39 -13.02 20.28 5.58
C GLY A 39 -12.24 19.17 4.87
N ILE A 40 -12.84 17.99 4.66
CA ILE A 40 -12.16 16.90 3.93
C ILE A 40 -12.07 17.24 2.44
N ILE A 41 -10.94 16.90 1.81
CA ILE A 41 -10.70 17.07 0.37
C ILE A 41 -11.82 16.37 -0.41
N SER A 42 -12.51 17.11 -1.26
CA SER A 42 -13.73 16.63 -1.93
C SER A 42 -13.54 15.36 -2.75
N SER A 43 -12.40 15.21 -3.43
CA SER A 43 -12.08 14.02 -4.24
C SER A 43 -11.94 12.74 -3.39
N LEU A 44 -11.61 12.86 -2.12
CA LEU A 44 -11.46 11.71 -1.21
C LEU A 44 -12.79 11.24 -0.63
N LYS A 45 -13.83 12.09 -0.62
CA LYS A 45 -15.15 11.74 -0.07
C LYS A 45 -15.89 10.70 -0.92
N THR A 46 -15.60 10.68 -2.22
CA THR A 46 -16.33 9.90 -3.22
C THR A 46 -15.42 8.89 -3.94
N ILE A 47 -14.45 8.31 -3.23
CA ILE A 47 -13.58 7.28 -3.81
C ILE A 47 -14.45 6.08 -4.22
N PRO A 48 -14.25 5.49 -5.41
CA PRO A 48 -15.05 4.35 -5.85
C PRO A 48 -15.09 3.22 -4.82
N GLY A 49 -16.27 2.67 -4.56
CA GLY A 49 -16.47 1.61 -3.57
C GLY A 49 -16.56 2.07 -2.10
N THR A 50 -16.49 3.38 -1.84
CA THR A 50 -16.63 3.93 -0.47
C THR A 50 -18.01 4.53 -0.17
N VAL A 51 -18.76 4.85 -1.22
CA VAL A 51 -20.17 5.26 -1.17
C VAL A 51 -20.97 4.20 -1.90
N ILE A 52 -21.91 3.56 -1.21
CA ILE A 52 -22.67 2.42 -1.72
C ILE A 52 -24.15 2.72 -1.52
N ASN A 53 -24.94 2.65 -2.60
CA ASN A 53 -26.37 2.99 -2.58
C ASN A 53 -26.68 4.39 -2.00
N GLY A 54 -25.78 5.36 -2.23
CA GLY A 54 -25.91 6.73 -1.70
C GLY A 54 -25.54 6.91 -0.23
N GLN A 55 -25.10 5.85 0.46
CA GLN A 55 -24.66 5.91 1.85
C GLN A 55 -23.13 5.88 1.96
N GLN A 56 -22.58 6.63 2.92
CA GLN A 56 -21.15 6.70 3.19
C GLN A 56 -20.71 5.50 4.06
N TYR A 57 -19.68 4.75 3.64
CA TYR A 57 -19.14 3.61 4.42
C TYR A 57 -17.68 3.80 4.83
N PHE A 58 -17.09 4.96 4.50
CA PHE A 58 -15.70 5.27 4.77
C PHE A 58 -15.53 6.77 5.00
N ILE A 59 -14.70 7.13 5.98
CA ILE A 59 -14.30 8.52 6.23
C ILE A 59 -12.80 8.62 5.96
N PRO A 60 -12.35 9.46 5.00
CA PRO A 60 -10.93 9.68 4.77
C PRO A 60 -10.26 10.21 6.03
N THR A 61 -9.22 9.53 6.47
CA THR A 61 -8.42 9.89 7.66
C THR A 61 -7.02 10.32 7.23
N ASP A 62 -6.39 9.51 6.40
CA ASP A 62 -5.13 9.78 5.74
C ASP A 62 -5.16 9.35 4.26
N TRP A 63 -4.19 9.84 3.52
CA TRP A 63 -3.89 9.42 2.16
C TRP A 63 -2.41 9.70 1.88
N GLY A 64 -1.84 8.98 0.93
CA GLY A 64 -0.43 9.15 0.57
C GLY A 64 -0.05 8.36 -0.66
N GLN A 65 1.22 8.46 -1.02
CA GLN A 65 1.83 7.71 -2.11
C GLN A 65 3.00 6.90 -1.56
N THR A 66 3.15 5.68 -2.06
CA THR A 66 4.37 4.90 -1.86
C THR A 66 5.41 5.40 -2.86
N SER A 67 6.61 5.71 -2.38
CA SER A 67 7.75 6.16 -3.18
C SER A 67 9.06 5.53 -2.71
N VAL A 68 10.13 5.70 -3.49
CA VAL A 68 11.46 5.30 -3.06
C VAL A 68 12.11 6.44 -2.28
N VAL A 69 12.57 6.14 -1.08
CA VAL A 69 13.41 7.03 -0.28
C VAL A 69 14.85 6.52 -0.35
N TYR A 70 15.77 7.39 -0.76
CA TYR A 70 17.20 7.06 -0.88
C TYR A 70 18.08 8.22 -0.44
N ARG A 71 19.36 7.91 -0.19
CA ARG A 71 20.40 8.88 0.17
C ARG A 71 21.06 9.41 -1.10
N ALA A 72 20.79 10.66 -1.46
CA ALA A 72 21.27 11.28 -2.71
C ALA A 72 22.81 11.32 -2.84
N ASP A 73 23.53 11.44 -1.72
CA ASP A 73 24.99 11.38 -1.68
C ASP A 73 25.56 9.98 -1.93
N LEU A 74 24.77 8.94 -1.70
CA LEU A 74 25.16 7.54 -1.90
C LEU A 74 24.63 6.95 -3.22
N ALA A 75 23.63 7.60 -3.83
CA ALA A 75 23.04 7.22 -5.10
C ALA A 75 22.88 8.45 -6.03
N PRO A 76 23.98 9.16 -6.35
CA PRO A 76 23.92 10.39 -7.13
C PRO A 76 23.39 10.16 -8.56
N GLU A 77 23.52 8.96 -9.13
CA GLU A 77 23.02 8.64 -10.47
C GLU A 77 21.49 8.56 -10.58
N TYR A 78 20.77 8.52 -9.45
CA TYR A 78 19.31 8.55 -9.41
C TYR A 78 18.74 9.95 -9.12
N VAL A 79 19.61 10.92 -8.82
CA VAL A 79 19.21 12.32 -8.63
C VAL A 79 18.86 12.92 -9.99
N ASN A 80 17.64 13.41 -10.16
CA ASN A 80 17.04 13.85 -11.44
C ASN A 80 16.87 12.71 -12.47
N ASN A 81 16.93 11.45 -12.03
CA ASN A 81 16.65 10.28 -12.83
C ASN A 81 15.87 9.26 -11.98
N GLU A 82 14.84 9.76 -11.30
CA GLU A 82 14.06 9.00 -10.34
C GLU A 82 13.26 7.89 -11.03
N THR A 83 13.54 6.66 -10.64
CA THR A 83 12.84 5.47 -11.16
C THR A 83 12.77 4.40 -10.10
N TRP A 84 11.75 3.53 -10.20
CA TRP A 84 11.66 2.31 -9.41
C TRP A 84 12.86 1.37 -9.63
N GLY A 85 13.59 1.54 -10.74
CA GLY A 85 14.73 0.71 -11.11
C GLY A 85 15.86 0.65 -10.06
N ILE A 86 16.00 1.65 -9.19
CA ILE A 86 16.97 1.59 -8.06
C ILE A 86 16.74 0.37 -7.16
N LEU A 87 15.49 -0.09 -7.04
CA LEU A 87 15.14 -1.27 -6.24
C LEU A 87 15.56 -2.60 -6.88
N TRP A 88 16.03 -2.58 -8.13
CA TRP A 88 16.55 -3.72 -8.88
C TRP A 88 18.02 -3.56 -9.30
N ASP A 89 18.69 -2.49 -8.86
CA ASP A 89 20.08 -2.24 -9.21
C ASP A 89 21.05 -3.09 -8.34
N PRO A 90 21.84 -4.00 -8.95
CA PRO A 90 22.81 -4.82 -8.23
C PRO A 90 23.87 -4.02 -7.46
N LYS A 91 24.15 -2.77 -7.83
CA LYS A 91 25.06 -1.87 -7.10
C LYS A 91 24.67 -1.71 -5.64
N TYR A 92 23.38 -1.76 -5.33
CA TYR A 92 22.84 -1.59 -3.97
C TYR A 92 22.52 -2.91 -3.28
N ARG A 93 23.00 -4.05 -3.80
CA ARG A 93 22.81 -5.36 -3.15
C ARG A 93 23.17 -5.31 -1.66
N GLY A 94 22.28 -5.82 -0.82
CA GLY A 94 22.43 -5.83 0.64
C GLY A 94 22.30 -4.44 1.28
N ARG A 95 21.84 -3.42 0.54
CA ARG A 95 21.56 -2.05 1.01
C ARG A 95 20.16 -1.57 0.63
N LEU A 96 19.36 -2.41 -0.01
CA LEU A 96 17.96 -2.17 -0.34
C LEU A 96 17.03 -2.78 0.73
N ALA A 97 15.88 -2.16 0.96
CA ALA A 97 14.80 -2.74 1.76
C ALA A 97 13.45 -2.44 1.08
N MET A 98 12.51 -3.37 1.21
CA MET A 98 11.17 -3.26 0.60
C MET A 98 10.10 -3.43 1.67
N ALA A 99 8.94 -2.79 1.52
CA ALA A 99 7.85 -2.97 2.47
C ALA A 99 7.36 -4.43 2.45
N ASP A 100 7.12 -5.01 3.62
CA ASP A 100 6.46 -6.31 3.79
C ASP A 100 4.95 -6.16 3.58
N SER A 101 4.57 -5.84 2.35
CA SER A 101 3.21 -5.51 1.94
C SER A 101 2.99 -6.06 0.55
N LEU A 102 1.92 -6.82 0.35
CA LEU A 102 1.55 -7.31 -0.97
C LEU A 102 1.28 -6.15 -1.93
N ILE A 103 0.73 -5.07 -1.42
CA ILE A 103 0.38 -3.87 -2.19
C ILE A 103 1.66 -3.20 -2.67
N ASP A 104 2.55 -2.86 -1.75
CA ASP A 104 3.77 -2.13 -2.10
C ASP A 104 4.76 -3.03 -2.83
N GLY A 105 4.92 -4.29 -2.42
CA GLY A 105 5.78 -5.27 -3.06
C GLY A 105 5.36 -5.58 -4.49
N VAL A 106 4.15 -6.11 -4.66
CA VAL A 106 3.68 -6.63 -5.96
C VAL A 106 3.38 -5.49 -6.93
N MET A 107 2.74 -4.40 -6.49
CA MET A 107 2.37 -3.34 -7.42
C MET A 107 3.58 -2.52 -7.88
N VAL A 108 4.57 -2.27 -7.01
CA VAL A 108 5.81 -1.62 -7.46
C VAL A 108 6.53 -2.49 -8.47
N ALA A 109 6.62 -3.81 -8.26
CA ALA A 109 7.20 -4.71 -9.24
C ALA A 109 6.41 -4.74 -10.56
N ALA A 110 5.06 -4.69 -10.50
CA ALA A 110 4.22 -4.62 -11.68
C ALA A 110 4.42 -3.31 -12.47
N ILE A 111 4.57 -2.18 -11.76
CA ILE A 111 4.90 -0.88 -12.37
C ILE A 111 6.28 -0.94 -13.02
N TYR A 112 7.27 -1.50 -12.32
CA TYR A 112 8.64 -1.64 -12.81
C TYR A 112 8.72 -2.45 -14.11
N ILE A 113 7.97 -3.54 -14.23
CA ILE A 113 7.91 -4.34 -15.47
C ILE A 113 7.00 -3.76 -16.56
N GLY A 114 6.37 -2.61 -16.29
CA GLY A 114 5.52 -1.90 -17.26
C GLY A 114 4.13 -2.52 -17.46
N ALA A 115 3.54 -3.12 -16.42
CA ALA A 115 2.17 -3.62 -16.49
C ALA A 115 1.17 -2.49 -16.80
N LYS A 116 0.18 -2.75 -17.66
CA LYS A 116 -0.78 -1.72 -18.07
C LYS A 116 -1.66 -1.25 -16.92
N ASN A 117 -2.06 -2.19 -16.07
CA ASN A 117 -2.82 -1.90 -14.85
C ASN A 117 -2.30 -2.80 -13.71
N PRO A 118 -1.50 -2.26 -12.78
CA PRO A 118 -0.99 -3.01 -11.63
C PRO A 118 -2.08 -3.62 -10.72
N PHE A 119 -3.29 -3.06 -10.74
CA PHE A 119 -4.44 -3.54 -9.96
C PHE A 119 -5.28 -4.60 -10.69
N ASN A 120 -5.05 -4.79 -11.99
CA ASN A 120 -5.75 -5.78 -12.82
C ASN A 120 -4.80 -6.33 -13.89
N MET A 121 -3.86 -7.16 -13.47
CA MET A 121 -2.85 -7.77 -14.34
C MET A 121 -3.39 -9.01 -15.05
N THR A 122 -2.97 -9.19 -16.30
CA THR A 122 -3.10 -10.46 -17.03
C THR A 122 -2.20 -11.54 -16.43
N ASP A 123 -2.50 -12.82 -16.70
CA ASP A 123 -1.66 -13.95 -16.27
C ASP A 123 -0.20 -13.81 -16.75
N GLN A 124 0.02 -13.21 -17.92
CA GLN A 124 1.36 -12.97 -18.44
C GLN A 124 2.09 -11.88 -17.64
N GLU A 125 1.40 -10.78 -17.31
CA GLU A 125 1.95 -9.73 -16.45
C GLU A 125 2.23 -10.27 -15.05
N VAL A 126 1.34 -11.08 -14.47
CA VAL A 126 1.57 -11.74 -13.17
C VAL A 126 2.84 -12.61 -13.19
N LYS A 127 3.06 -13.38 -14.26
CA LYS A 127 4.28 -14.19 -14.41
C LYS A 127 5.54 -13.31 -14.48
N LYS A 128 5.51 -12.21 -15.21
CA LYS A 128 6.62 -11.24 -15.30
C LYS A 128 6.89 -10.56 -13.95
N THR A 129 5.85 -10.10 -13.27
CA THR A 129 5.94 -9.49 -11.93
C THR A 129 6.55 -10.47 -10.93
N ARG A 130 6.12 -11.75 -10.94
CA ARG A 130 6.73 -12.79 -10.12
C ARG A 130 8.21 -13.00 -10.42
N ALA A 131 8.62 -12.97 -11.70
CA ALA A 131 10.02 -13.09 -12.08
C ALA A 131 10.84 -11.90 -11.53
N ALA A 132 10.36 -10.67 -11.72
CA ALA A 132 11.02 -9.47 -11.20
C ALA A 132 11.15 -9.47 -9.67
N LEU A 133 10.13 -9.94 -8.94
CA LEU A 133 10.21 -10.09 -7.48
C LEU A 133 11.29 -11.11 -7.06
N LYS A 134 11.46 -12.20 -7.81
CA LYS A 134 12.53 -13.18 -7.56
C LYS A 134 13.92 -12.61 -7.85
N GLU A 135 14.05 -11.76 -8.86
CA GLU A 135 15.29 -11.05 -9.17
C GLU A 135 15.63 -10.02 -8.08
N GLN A 136 14.63 -9.36 -7.51
CA GLN A 136 14.80 -8.40 -6.42
C GLN A 136 15.26 -9.07 -5.12
N LEU A 137 14.70 -10.24 -4.80
CA LEU A 137 14.90 -10.92 -3.53
C LEU A 137 16.38 -11.03 -3.09
N PRO A 138 17.34 -11.49 -3.93
CA PRO A 138 18.75 -11.57 -3.54
C PRO A 138 19.48 -10.21 -3.49
N LEU A 139 18.82 -9.10 -3.80
CA LEU A 139 19.35 -7.73 -3.68
C LEU A 139 18.94 -7.08 -2.35
N LEU A 140 17.79 -7.47 -1.80
CA LEU A 140 17.27 -6.89 -0.57
C LEU A 140 18.08 -7.34 0.65
N ARG A 141 18.26 -6.43 1.61
CA ARG A 141 18.75 -6.74 2.95
C ARG A 141 17.64 -7.36 3.80
N PHE A 142 16.44 -6.78 3.77
CA PHE A 142 15.27 -7.24 4.51
C PHE A 142 13.98 -6.64 3.94
N TYR A 143 12.85 -7.25 4.30
CA TYR A 143 11.55 -6.61 4.17
C TYR A 143 11.19 -5.90 5.48
N TRP A 144 10.79 -4.64 5.42
CA TRP A 144 10.43 -3.86 6.60
C TRP A 144 8.91 -3.87 6.79
N GLY A 145 8.46 -4.11 8.02
CA GLY A 145 7.05 -4.08 8.36
C GLY A 145 6.55 -2.64 8.51
N ILE A 146 5.37 -2.35 7.96
CA ILE A 146 4.62 -1.11 8.21
C ILE A 146 3.99 -1.08 9.61
N PHE A 147 3.84 -2.24 10.25
CA PHE A 147 3.54 -2.29 11.67
C PHE A 147 4.82 -2.05 12.45
N ILE A 148 4.88 -0.95 13.20
CA ILE A 148 5.78 -0.90 14.36
C ILE A 148 5.41 -2.13 15.18
N ARG A 149 6.30 -3.13 15.23
CA ARG A 149 6.27 -4.11 16.30
C ARG A 149 6.53 -3.32 17.57
N GLU A 150 5.47 -2.84 18.21
CA GLU A 150 5.55 -2.46 19.61
C GLU A 150 6.07 -3.69 20.35
N GLY A 151 7.29 -3.59 20.86
CA GLY A 151 7.87 -4.57 21.78
C GLY A 151 8.03 -5.98 21.20
N THR A 152 9.14 -6.25 20.54
CA THR A 152 10.09 -7.30 20.98
C THR A 152 11.28 -7.25 20.05
N GLY A 153 12.37 -6.69 20.55
CA GLY A 153 13.64 -6.67 19.86
C GLY A 153 14.12 -8.07 19.53
N SER A 154 14.49 -8.25 18.27
CA SER A 154 15.62 -9.09 17.90
C SER A 154 16.10 -8.62 16.53
N CYS A 155 16.80 -7.49 16.54
CA CYS A 155 17.89 -7.29 15.60
C CYS A 155 18.90 -8.43 15.86
N CYS A 156 19.33 -9.11 14.80
CA CYS A 156 20.22 -10.29 14.78
C CYS A 156 19.61 -11.63 15.23
N ARG A 157 19.30 -12.47 14.23
CA ARG A 157 19.90 -13.80 14.08
C ARG A 157 20.25 -14.03 12.62
#